data_AF-I6PD07-F1
#
_entry.id   AF-I6PD07-F1
#
_cell.length_a   1.000
_cell.length_b   1.000
_cell.length_c   1.000
_cell.angle_alpha   90.00
_cell.angle_beta   90.00
_cell.angle_gamma   90.00
#
_symmetry.space_group_name_H-M   'P 1'
#
loop_
_entity.id
_entity.type
_entity.pdbx_description
1 polymer ?
#
loop_
_entity_poly.entity_id
_entity_poly.type
_entity_poly.pdbx_seq_one_letter_code
_entity_poly.pdbx_strand_id
1 'polypeptide(L)'
;GMSDACFPDSLIGNIPNVYYYAANNPSEATIAKRRSYANTISYLTPPAENAGLYKGLKQLSELIASYQSLKDTGRGQQIVNSIISTAKQCNLDKDVDFPEEGVEISSKERDLVVGKVYSKIMEIESRLLPCRLHVIGEPPSAMEAVATLVNIAALDRPEEGISSLPSILAETVGREIEDVYRSSDKGILKDVELLKQITDVSRGAVDAFVQRSTNSKGQVVDVSGKLSSILGFGLNEPWVQYLSETKFYRADREKLRVLFQFLGDCLKLVVADNELGSLKQALEGKYVEPGPGGDPIRNPKVLPTGKNIHA
;
A
#
# COMPACT_ATOMS: atom_id res chain seq x y z
N GLY A 1 -31.52 -6.32 -22.76
CA GLY A 1 -32.40 -7.30 -22.11
C GLY A 1 -32.08 -8.67 -22.65
N MET A 2 -32.30 -9.71 -21.85
CA MET A 2 -32.18 -11.11 -22.29
C MET A 2 -33.52 -11.60 -22.84
N SER A 3 -33.49 -12.66 -23.65
CA SER A 3 -34.67 -13.37 -24.12
C SER A 3 -34.73 -14.76 -23.49
N ASP A 4 -35.88 -15.42 -23.52
CA ASP A 4 -36.07 -16.78 -22.99
C ASP A 4 -35.14 -17.84 -23.61
N ALA A 5 -34.59 -17.58 -24.81
CA ALA A 5 -33.60 -18.43 -25.48
C ALA A 5 -32.15 -18.23 -24.95
N CYS A 6 -31.91 -17.22 -24.11
CA CYS A 6 -30.61 -16.98 -23.49
C CYS A 6 -30.46 -17.87 -22.26
N PHE A 7 -29.44 -18.73 -22.25
CA PHE A 7 -29.19 -19.65 -21.14
C PHE A 7 -29.23 -19.03 -19.73
N PRO A 8 -28.67 -17.84 -19.46
CA PRO A 8 -28.76 -17.27 -18.11
C PRO A 8 -30.19 -17.01 -17.65
N ASP A 9 -31.07 -16.58 -18.56
CA ASP A 9 -32.47 -16.35 -18.28
C ASP A 9 -33.20 -17.67 -18.03
N SER A 10 -32.99 -18.67 -18.90
CA SER A 10 -33.61 -19.99 -18.78
C SER A 10 -33.17 -20.77 -17.53
N LEU A 11 -31.92 -20.58 -17.06
CA LEU A 11 -31.35 -21.33 -15.95
C LEU A 11 -31.61 -20.69 -14.58
N ILE A 12 -31.52 -19.37 -14.47
CA ILE A 12 -31.73 -18.65 -13.19
C ILE A 12 -33.22 -18.47 -12.91
N GLY A 13 -34.00 -18.17 -13.96
CA GLY A 13 -35.42 -17.88 -13.84
C GLY A 13 -35.70 -16.72 -12.89
N ASN A 14 -36.69 -16.89 -12.02
CA ASN A 14 -37.29 -15.80 -11.22
C ASN A 14 -36.85 -15.77 -9.74
N ILE A 15 -35.90 -16.63 -9.34
CA ILE A 15 -35.41 -16.65 -7.96
C ILE A 15 -34.42 -15.48 -7.79
N PRO A 16 -34.54 -14.65 -6.73
CA PRO A 16 -33.58 -13.58 -6.47
C PRO A 16 -32.14 -14.09 -6.46
N ASN A 17 -31.31 -13.52 -7.33
CA ASN A 17 -29.92 -13.94 -7.50
C ASN A 17 -28.99 -12.98 -6.77
N VAL A 18 -28.28 -13.46 -5.74
CA VAL A 18 -27.38 -12.64 -4.92
C VAL A 18 -25.96 -13.20 -5.03
N TYR A 19 -25.01 -12.31 -5.32
CA TYR A 19 -23.59 -12.63 -5.41
C TYR A 19 -22.80 -11.86 -4.38
N TYR A 20 -21.79 -12.52 -3.82
CA TYR A 20 -20.61 -11.83 -3.30
C TYR A 20 -19.62 -11.61 -4.46
N TYR A 21 -19.21 -10.36 -4.67
CA TYR A 21 -18.22 -9.98 -5.68
C TYR A 21 -17.09 -9.18 -5.02
N ALA A 22 -15.86 -9.37 -5.48
CA ALA A 22 -14.74 -8.57 -5.00
C ALA A 22 -14.97 -7.09 -5.34
N ALA A 23 -14.77 -6.20 -4.37
CA ALA A 23 -14.97 -4.77 -4.57
C ALA A 23 -14.14 -4.20 -5.75
N ASN A 24 -12.98 -4.80 -6.03
CA ASN A 24 -12.07 -4.41 -7.11
C ASN A 24 -12.41 -4.99 -8.49
N ASN A 25 -13.53 -5.71 -8.65
CA ASN A 25 -13.95 -6.27 -9.92
C ASN A 25 -15.33 -5.75 -10.38
N PRO A 26 -15.49 -4.43 -10.59
CA PRO A 26 -16.77 -3.84 -10.99
C PRO A 26 -17.22 -4.28 -12.40
N SER A 27 -16.25 -4.61 -13.27
CA SER A 27 -16.54 -4.95 -14.67
C SER A 27 -17.31 -6.27 -14.78
N GLU A 28 -16.86 -7.34 -14.11
CA GLU A 28 -17.55 -8.62 -14.10
C GLU A 28 -18.84 -8.57 -13.26
N ALA A 29 -18.83 -7.82 -12.15
CA ALA A 29 -20.05 -7.57 -11.38
C ALA A 29 -21.14 -6.91 -12.25
N THR A 30 -20.76 -5.97 -13.12
CA THR A 30 -21.68 -5.34 -14.07
C THR A 30 -22.22 -6.33 -15.11
N ILE A 31 -21.41 -7.29 -15.55
CA ILE A 31 -21.89 -8.38 -16.43
C ILE A 31 -22.91 -9.24 -15.69
N ALA A 32 -22.65 -9.63 -14.45
CA ALA A 32 -23.62 -10.38 -13.62
C ALA A 32 -24.94 -9.61 -13.47
N LYS A 33 -24.90 -8.30 -13.16
CA LYS A 33 -26.11 -7.47 -13.11
C LYS A 33 -26.92 -7.52 -14.40
N ARG A 34 -26.24 -7.42 -15.55
CA ARG A 34 -26.89 -7.32 -16.88
C ARG A 34 -27.28 -8.68 -17.47
N ARG A 35 -26.64 -9.76 -17.04
CA ARG A 35 -26.77 -11.10 -17.64
C ARG A 35 -27.31 -12.17 -16.70
N SER A 36 -27.48 -11.89 -15.41
CA SER A 36 -27.97 -12.87 -14.43
C SER A 36 -28.90 -12.26 -13.38
N TYR A 37 -29.34 -11.01 -13.57
CA TYR A 37 -30.20 -10.27 -12.62
C TYR A 37 -29.62 -10.17 -11.20
N ALA A 38 -28.28 -10.25 -11.09
CA ALA A 38 -27.61 -10.35 -9.81
C ALA A 38 -27.67 -9.04 -8.99
N ASN A 39 -27.91 -9.17 -7.69
CA ASN A 39 -27.50 -8.20 -6.69
C ASN A 39 -26.06 -8.53 -6.26
N THR A 40 -25.10 -7.64 -6.51
CA THR A 40 -23.66 -7.92 -6.35
C THR A 40 -23.11 -7.21 -5.12
N ILE A 41 -23.19 -7.87 -3.97
CA ILE A 41 -22.71 -7.37 -2.68
C ILE A 41 -21.18 -7.45 -2.66
N SER A 42 -20.50 -6.32 -2.41
CA SER A 42 -19.05 -6.30 -2.35
C SER A 42 -18.51 -6.98 -1.12
N TYR A 43 -17.37 -7.66 -1.29
CA TYR A 43 -16.48 -8.04 -0.20
C TYR A 43 -15.08 -7.47 -0.41
N LEU A 44 -14.34 -7.34 0.68
CA LEU A 44 -12.99 -6.78 0.66
C LEU A 44 -11.98 -7.82 0.16
N THR A 45 -11.05 -7.43 -0.70
CA THR A 45 -9.91 -8.29 -0.98
C THR A 45 -9.04 -8.42 0.27
N PRO A 46 -8.39 -9.57 0.50
CA PRO A 46 -7.53 -9.79 1.66
C PRO A 46 -6.57 -8.62 1.88
N PRO A 47 -6.30 -8.23 3.14
CA PRO A 47 -5.32 -7.19 3.43
C PRO A 47 -4.00 -7.61 2.80
N ALA A 48 -3.45 -6.70 2.00
CA ALA A 48 -2.30 -7.01 1.21
C ALA A 48 -1.04 -6.78 2.07
N GLU A 49 -0.11 -7.72 2.02
CA GLU A 49 1.13 -7.69 2.79
C GLU A 49 2.29 -7.35 1.85
N ASN A 50 3.37 -6.76 2.39
CA ASN A 50 4.61 -6.63 1.64
C ASN A 50 5.23 -8.01 1.45
N ALA A 51 5.65 -8.33 0.22
CA ALA A 51 6.25 -9.62 -0.10
C ALA A 51 7.52 -9.89 0.73
N GLY A 52 8.23 -8.83 1.12
CA GLY A 52 9.43 -8.92 1.92
C GLY A 52 10.59 -9.57 1.16
N LEU A 53 11.66 -9.89 1.89
CA LEU A 53 12.85 -10.55 1.34
C LEU A 53 13.09 -11.88 2.05
N TYR A 54 13.54 -12.88 1.29
CA TYR A 54 13.82 -14.21 1.81
C TYR A 54 15.12 -14.79 1.24
N LYS A 55 15.76 -15.67 2.01
CA LYS A 55 16.96 -16.43 1.62
C LYS A 55 18.05 -15.52 1.01
N GLY A 56 18.46 -15.79 -0.23
CA GLY A 56 19.52 -15.04 -0.92
C GLY A 56 19.22 -13.55 -1.10
N LEU A 57 17.94 -13.17 -1.27
CA LEU A 57 17.56 -11.76 -1.41
C LEU A 57 17.76 -10.98 -0.10
N LYS A 58 17.52 -11.63 1.05
CA LYS A 58 17.81 -11.02 2.36
C LYS A 58 19.31 -10.84 2.57
N GLN A 59 20.10 -11.86 2.25
CA GLN A 59 21.57 -11.77 2.30
C GLN A 59 22.09 -10.66 1.39
N LEU A 60 21.53 -10.53 0.18
CA LEU A 60 21.89 -9.46 -0.75
C LEU A 60 21.58 -8.07 -0.18
N SER A 61 20.43 -7.89 0.48
CA SER A 61 20.10 -6.63 1.16
C SER A 61 21.09 -6.28 2.28
N GLU A 62 21.57 -7.28 3.04
CA GLU A 62 22.57 -7.08 4.09
C GLU A 62 23.95 -6.67 3.51
N LEU A 63 24.33 -7.24 2.35
CA LEU A 63 25.53 -6.85 1.62
C LEU A 63 25.45 -5.41 1.11
N ILE A 64 24.29 -5.00 0.57
CA ILE A 64 24.04 -3.62 0.13
C ILE A 64 24.10 -2.65 1.31
N ALA A 65 23.50 -3.00 2.45
CA ALA A 65 23.62 -2.17 3.66
C ALA A 65 25.08 -2.01 4.11
N SER A 66 25.88 -3.06 3.99
CA SER A 66 27.32 -3.06 4.30
C SER A 66 28.15 -2.23 3.30
N TYR A 67 27.67 -2.03 2.08
CA TYR A 67 28.36 -1.20 1.09
C TYR A 67 28.57 0.22 1.58
N GLN A 68 27.60 0.82 2.27
CA GLN A 68 27.68 2.23 2.66
C GLN A 68 28.80 2.53 3.65
N SER A 69 29.14 1.57 4.54
CA SER A 69 30.26 1.72 5.47
C SER A 69 31.61 1.33 4.85
N LEU A 70 31.61 0.54 3.77
CA LEU A 70 32.80 0.01 3.12
C LEU A 70 33.22 0.75 1.85
N LYS A 71 32.33 1.53 1.22
CA LYS A 71 32.56 2.13 -0.11
C LYS A 71 33.76 3.07 -0.16
N ASP A 72 33.99 3.82 0.91
CA ASP A 72 35.10 4.78 1.04
C ASP A 72 36.36 4.14 1.63
N THR A 73 36.28 2.85 1.97
CA THR A 73 37.44 2.06 2.40
C THR A 73 38.09 1.38 1.20
N GLY A 74 39.32 0.88 1.35
CA GLY A 74 39.97 0.04 0.33
C GLY A 74 39.23 -1.26 0.00
N ARG A 75 38.10 -1.57 0.67
CA ARG A 75 37.29 -2.78 0.47
C ARG A 75 36.07 -2.57 -0.43
N GLY A 76 35.82 -1.36 -0.94
CA GLY A 76 34.64 -1.04 -1.77
C GLY A 76 34.47 -1.95 -3.00
N GLN A 77 35.56 -2.33 -3.67
CA GLN A 77 35.49 -3.24 -4.82
C GLN A 77 35.10 -4.66 -4.42
N GLN A 78 35.65 -5.17 -3.31
CA GLN A 78 35.41 -6.53 -2.85
C GLN A 78 33.94 -6.74 -2.49
N ILE A 79 33.32 -5.78 -1.80
CA ILE A 79 31.90 -5.86 -1.45
C ILE A 79 31.00 -5.79 -2.69
N VAL A 80 31.35 -4.99 -3.71
CA VAL A 80 30.60 -4.94 -4.98
C VAL A 80 30.67 -6.26 -5.72
N ASN A 81 31.84 -6.91 -5.77
CA ASN A 81 31.97 -8.23 -6.38
C ASN A 81 31.09 -9.27 -5.66
N SER A 82 31.03 -9.22 -4.32
CA SER A 82 30.12 -10.06 -3.53
C SER A 82 28.65 -9.76 -3.84
N ILE A 83 28.26 -8.48 -3.94
CA ILE A 83 26.90 -8.07 -4.31
C ILE A 83 26.54 -8.62 -5.70
N ILE A 84 27.40 -8.46 -6.70
CA ILE A 84 27.16 -8.96 -8.08
C ILE A 84 27.03 -10.49 -8.07
N SER A 85 27.92 -11.20 -7.38
CA SER A 85 27.88 -12.66 -7.30
C SER A 85 26.58 -13.16 -6.65
N THR A 86 26.18 -12.59 -5.51
CA THR A 86 24.93 -12.94 -4.84
C THR A 86 23.71 -12.53 -5.67
N ALA A 87 23.75 -11.40 -6.38
CA ALA A 87 22.68 -10.97 -7.28
C ALA A 87 22.48 -11.95 -8.45
N LYS A 88 23.57 -12.42 -9.07
CA LYS A 88 23.54 -13.49 -10.09
C LYS A 88 22.97 -14.80 -9.54
N GLN A 89 23.34 -15.20 -8.32
CA GLN A 89 22.74 -16.37 -7.67
C GLN A 89 21.23 -16.22 -7.45
N CYS A 90 20.75 -14.99 -7.26
CA CYS A 90 19.33 -14.66 -7.17
C CYS A 90 18.65 -14.44 -8.54
N ASN A 91 19.36 -14.65 -9.65
CA ASN A 91 18.91 -14.41 -11.03
C ASN A 91 18.57 -12.93 -11.37
N LEU A 92 19.09 -11.97 -10.61
CA LEU A 92 18.87 -10.54 -10.87
C LEU A 92 19.71 -10.01 -12.05
N ASP A 93 20.57 -10.83 -12.64
CA ASP A 93 21.33 -10.55 -13.86
C ASP A 93 20.45 -10.44 -15.12
N LYS A 94 19.19 -10.88 -15.02
CA LYS A 94 18.17 -10.68 -16.07
C LYS A 94 17.46 -9.33 -15.96
N ASP A 95 17.54 -8.69 -14.79
CA ASP A 95 16.87 -7.43 -14.47
C ASP A 95 17.85 -6.25 -14.40
N VAL A 96 19.13 -6.53 -14.13
CA VAL A 96 20.19 -5.54 -13.97
C VAL A 96 21.42 -5.97 -14.78
N ASP A 97 21.89 -5.07 -15.63
CA ASP A 97 23.15 -5.26 -16.34
C ASP A 97 24.33 -5.18 -15.37
N PHE A 98 25.14 -6.23 -15.34
CA PHE A 98 26.37 -6.28 -14.55
C PHE A 98 27.61 -6.11 -15.44
N PRO A 99 28.66 -5.45 -14.93
CA PRO A 99 29.94 -5.42 -15.61
C PRO A 99 30.55 -6.83 -15.70
N GLU A 100 31.45 -7.02 -16.66
CA GLU A 100 32.21 -8.27 -16.80
C GLU A 100 33.04 -8.57 -15.54
N GLU A 101 33.18 -9.86 -15.21
CA GLU A 101 33.92 -10.28 -14.04
C GLU A 101 35.42 -9.94 -14.17
N GLY A 102 35.99 -9.37 -13.09
CA GLY A 102 37.41 -9.04 -13.03
C GLY A 102 37.76 -7.64 -13.55
N VAL A 103 36.80 -6.88 -14.07
CA VAL A 103 37.01 -5.47 -14.46
C VAL A 103 36.97 -4.57 -13.22
N GLU A 104 38.04 -3.81 -12.97
CA GLU A 104 38.01 -2.73 -11.99
C GLU A 104 37.14 -1.59 -12.52
N ILE A 105 36.11 -1.25 -11.75
CA ILE A 105 35.16 -0.19 -12.08
C ILE A 105 35.37 1.01 -11.16
N SER A 106 35.13 2.20 -11.69
CA SER A 106 35.27 3.45 -10.94
C SER A 106 34.30 3.49 -9.75
N SER A 107 34.59 4.33 -8.75
CA SER A 107 33.69 4.45 -7.59
C SER A 107 32.27 4.87 -7.97
N LYS A 108 32.13 5.68 -9.02
CA LYS A 108 30.83 6.12 -9.53
C LYS A 108 30.04 4.99 -10.19
N GLU A 109 30.73 4.12 -10.92
CA GLU A 109 30.12 2.92 -11.53
C GLU A 109 29.74 1.88 -10.49
N ARG A 110 30.56 1.72 -9.43
CA ARG A 110 30.21 0.88 -8.28
C ARG A 110 28.91 1.31 -7.63
N ASP A 111 28.78 2.60 -7.33
CA ASP A 111 27.55 3.16 -6.76
C ASP A 111 26.34 2.92 -7.68
N LEU A 112 26.51 3.08 -9.00
CA LEU A 112 25.44 2.86 -9.96
C LEU A 112 25.00 1.39 -10.01
N VAL A 113 25.94 0.44 -10.01
CA VAL A 113 25.62 -1.00 -9.98
C VAL A 113 24.88 -1.34 -8.69
N VAL A 114 25.39 -0.92 -7.53
CA VAL A 114 24.74 -1.17 -6.24
C VAL A 114 23.36 -0.53 -6.20
N GLY A 115 23.21 0.70 -6.70
CA GLY A 115 21.92 1.39 -6.75
C GLY A 115 20.89 0.68 -7.62
N LYS A 116 21.28 0.18 -8.81
CA LYS A 116 20.38 -0.61 -9.66
C LYS A 116 19.91 -1.90 -8.98
N VAL A 117 20.83 -2.65 -8.37
CA VAL A 117 20.48 -3.87 -7.61
C VAL A 117 19.58 -3.53 -6.44
N TYR A 118 19.91 -2.47 -5.70
CA TYR A 118 19.15 -2.06 -4.54
C TYR A 118 17.72 -1.66 -4.91
N SER A 119 17.55 -0.87 -5.98
CA SER A 119 16.24 -0.50 -6.52
C SER A 119 15.39 -1.75 -6.83
N LYS A 120 15.98 -2.78 -7.45
CA LYS A 120 15.29 -4.06 -7.70
C LYS A 120 14.92 -4.84 -6.45
N ILE A 121 15.78 -4.87 -5.44
CA ILE A 121 15.43 -5.49 -4.15
C ILE A 121 14.27 -4.73 -3.49
N MET A 122 14.27 -3.40 -3.54
CA MET A 122 13.19 -2.58 -3.00
C MET A 122 11.88 -2.80 -3.73
N GLU A 123 11.91 -2.92 -5.06
CA GLU A 123 10.73 -3.28 -5.87
C GLU A 123 10.14 -4.61 -5.39
N ILE A 124 10.97 -5.63 -5.15
CA ILE A 124 10.52 -6.93 -4.65
C ILE A 124 9.99 -6.84 -3.23
N GLU A 125 10.75 -6.24 -2.30
CA GLU A 125 10.39 -6.13 -0.88
C GLU A 125 9.07 -5.38 -0.69
N SER A 126 8.90 -4.27 -1.41
CA SER A 126 7.77 -3.37 -1.26
C SER A 126 6.51 -3.82 -2.02
N ARG A 127 6.63 -4.80 -2.93
CA ARG A 127 5.48 -5.29 -3.69
C ARG A 127 4.38 -5.79 -2.76
N LEU A 128 3.18 -5.28 -2.96
CA LEU A 128 2.01 -5.59 -2.15
C LEU A 128 1.22 -6.71 -2.81
N LEU A 129 1.00 -7.80 -2.08
CA LEU A 129 0.27 -8.96 -2.59
C LEU A 129 -0.66 -9.50 -1.49
N PRO A 130 -1.88 -9.96 -1.82
CA PRO A 130 -2.71 -10.68 -0.88
C PRO A 130 -2.07 -12.04 -0.58
N CYS A 131 -1.57 -12.22 0.65
CA CYS A 131 -0.94 -13.48 1.09
C CYS A 131 -1.93 -14.45 1.75
N ARG A 132 -3.22 -14.07 1.84
CA ARG A 132 -4.29 -14.81 2.51
C ARG A 132 -5.57 -14.79 1.68
N LEU A 133 -6.55 -15.59 2.07
CA LEU A 133 -7.91 -15.54 1.53
C LEU A 133 -8.81 -14.72 2.46
N HIS A 134 -9.87 -14.14 1.89
CA HIS A 134 -10.85 -13.35 2.64
C HIS A 134 -11.95 -14.28 3.17
N VAL A 135 -12.42 -14.02 4.38
CA VAL A 135 -13.59 -14.66 4.96
C VAL A 135 -14.68 -13.61 5.09
N ILE A 136 -15.84 -13.88 4.48
CA ILE A 136 -16.96 -12.93 4.48
C ILE A 136 -17.41 -12.63 5.92
N GLY A 137 -17.52 -11.34 6.24
CA GLY A 137 -17.89 -10.88 7.59
C GLY A 137 -16.77 -10.92 8.62
N GLU A 138 -15.53 -11.19 8.19
CA GLU A 138 -14.33 -11.03 9.02
C GLU A 138 -13.49 -9.87 8.45
N PRO A 139 -13.76 -8.61 8.85
CA PRO A 139 -12.96 -7.48 8.39
C PRO A 139 -11.52 -7.56 8.94
N PRO A 140 -10.54 -6.92 8.29
CA PRO A 140 -9.19 -6.85 8.81
C PRO A 140 -9.16 -6.10 10.13
N SER A 141 -8.27 -6.51 11.03
CA SER A 141 -7.93 -5.69 12.19
C SER A 141 -7.30 -4.37 11.76
N ALA A 142 -7.32 -3.36 12.63
CA ALA A 142 -6.72 -2.07 12.33
C ALA A 142 -5.21 -2.18 11.99
N MET A 143 -4.50 -3.09 12.65
CA MET A 143 -3.07 -3.35 12.36
C MET A 143 -2.88 -4.01 11.00
N GLU A 144 -3.76 -4.91 10.58
CA GLU A 144 -3.72 -5.49 9.23
C GLU A 144 -4.05 -4.46 8.14
N ALA A 145 -4.78 -3.39 8.49
CA ALA A 145 -5.07 -2.29 7.57
C ALA A 145 -3.89 -1.31 7.35
N VAL A 146 -2.81 -1.39 8.15
CA VAL A 146 -1.66 -0.46 8.06
C VAL A 146 -1.07 -0.46 6.66
N ALA A 147 -0.82 -1.63 6.07
CA ALA A 147 -0.21 -1.72 4.73
C ALA A 147 -1.10 -1.09 3.66
N THR A 148 -2.42 -1.29 3.74
CA THR A 148 -3.39 -0.63 2.86
C THR A 148 -3.36 0.90 3.04
N LEU A 149 -3.36 1.39 4.28
CA LEU A 149 -3.30 2.82 4.60
C LEU A 149 -2.01 3.48 4.13
N VAL A 150 -0.86 2.81 4.26
CA VAL A 150 0.43 3.30 3.74
C VAL A 150 0.35 3.57 2.25
N ASN A 151 -0.30 2.69 1.49
CA ASN A 151 -0.46 2.88 0.04
C ASN A 151 -1.50 3.95 -0.29
N ILE A 152 -2.59 4.06 0.48
CA ILE A 152 -3.54 5.18 0.35
C ILE A 152 -2.82 6.51 0.58
N ALA A 153 -1.91 6.56 1.56
CA ALA A 153 -1.11 7.73 1.90
C ALA A 153 0.00 8.03 0.88
N ALA A 154 0.36 7.07 0.02
CA ALA A 154 1.41 7.23 -0.99
C ALA A 154 0.92 7.92 -2.28
N LEU A 155 -0.36 8.28 -2.38
CA LEU A 155 -0.94 8.91 -3.55
C LEU A 155 -1.34 10.37 -3.27
N ASP A 156 -0.94 11.27 -4.16
CA ASP A 156 -1.43 12.65 -4.15
C ASP A 156 -2.90 12.68 -4.61
N ARG A 157 -3.74 13.46 -3.91
CA ARG A 157 -5.17 13.65 -4.22
C ARG A 157 -5.44 15.15 -4.35
N PRO A 158 -5.05 15.78 -5.47
CA PRO A 158 -5.18 17.23 -5.65
C PRO A 158 -6.63 17.71 -5.61
N GLU A 159 -7.58 16.90 -6.10
CA GLU A 159 -9.02 17.20 -6.05
C GLU A 159 -9.56 17.30 -4.61
N GLU A 160 -8.89 16.65 -3.66
CA GLU A 160 -9.24 16.65 -2.23
C GLU A 160 -8.31 17.57 -1.41
N GLY A 161 -7.33 18.22 -2.05
CA GLY A 161 -6.33 19.05 -1.38
C GLY A 161 -5.35 18.27 -0.50
N ILE A 162 -5.15 16.97 -0.77
CA ILE A 162 -4.31 16.08 0.06
C ILE A 162 -3.01 15.78 -0.69
N SER A 163 -1.87 16.11 -0.07
CA SER A 163 -0.56 15.67 -0.53
C SER A 163 -0.23 14.28 0.02
N SER A 164 0.47 13.48 -0.77
CA SER A 164 0.97 12.16 -0.36
C SER A 164 2.02 12.30 0.74
N LEU A 165 2.11 11.30 1.62
CA LEU A 165 3.13 11.24 2.65
C LEU A 165 4.55 11.26 2.04
N PRO A 166 4.86 10.48 0.98
CA PRO A 166 6.14 10.58 0.29
C PRO A 166 6.44 11.98 -0.24
N SER A 167 5.46 12.68 -0.83
CA SER A 167 5.61 14.06 -1.31
C SER A 167 5.97 15.01 -0.16
N ILE A 168 5.21 14.95 0.95
CA ILE A 168 5.44 15.78 2.14
C ILE A 168 6.84 15.52 2.71
N LEU A 169 7.29 14.26 2.78
CA LEU A 169 8.61 13.89 3.29
C LEU A 169 9.74 14.31 2.35
N ALA A 170 9.56 14.20 1.04
CA ALA A 170 10.56 14.65 0.06
C ALA A 170 10.80 16.17 0.12
N GLU A 171 9.73 16.95 0.28
CA GLU A 171 9.80 18.42 0.38
C GLU A 171 10.68 18.87 1.57
N THR A 172 10.69 18.14 2.68
CA THR A 172 11.49 18.52 3.87
C THR A 172 12.99 18.48 3.63
N VAL A 173 13.44 17.71 2.64
CA VAL A 173 14.84 17.60 2.23
C VAL A 173 15.12 18.38 0.94
N GLY A 174 14.20 19.25 0.53
CA GLY A 174 14.34 20.10 -0.67
C GLY A 174 14.29 19.31 -1.97
N ARG A 175 13.50 18.23 -2.02
CA ARG A 175 13.37 17.36 -3.19
C ARG A 175 11.91 17.24 -3.59
N GLU A 176 11.67 17.05 -4.89
CA GLU A 176 10.38 16.60 -5.40
C GLU A 176 10.36 15.07 -5.48
N ILE A 177 9.26 14.45 -5.05
CA ILE A 177 9.19 12.98 -5.00
C ILE A 177 9.31 12.35 -6.39
N GLU A 178 8.78 13.00 -7.44
CA GLU A 178 8.90 12.53 -8.82
C GLU A 178 10.35 12.41 -9.29
N ASP A 179 11.19 13.38 -8.93
CA ASP A 179 12.62 13.34 -9.26
C ASP A 179 13.34 12.24 -8.50
N VAL A 180 12.94 11.97 -7.25
CA VAL A 180 13.48 10.85 -6.47
C VAL A 180 13.12 9.52 -7.13
N TYR A 181 11.87 9.33 -7.58
CA TYR A 181 11.47 8.14 -8.34
C TYR A 181 12.29 7.98 -9.63
N ARG A 182 12.34 9.01 -10.49
CA ARG A 182 13.07 8.96 -11.76
C ARG A 182 14.57 8.66 -11.59
N SER A 183 15.18 9.20 -10.55
CA SER A 183 16.60 8.95 -10.23
C SER A 183 16.84 7.58 -9.62
N SER A 184 15.90 7.09 -8.80
CA SER A 184 15.92 5.73 -8.26
C SER A 184 15.82 4.69 -9.38
N ASP A 185 14.97 4.91 -10.38
CA ASP A 185 14.83 4.04 -11.57
C ASP A 185 16.13 3.97 -12.38
N LYS A 186 16.90 5.07 -12.40
CA LYS A 186 18.23 5.12 -13.03
C LYS A 186 19.32 4.45 -12.18
N GLY A 187 19.01 4.00 -10.96
CA GLY A 187 19.97 3.39 -10.04
C GLY A 187 20.89 4.39 -9.35
N ILE A 188 20.52 5.67 -9.24
CA ILE A 188 21.31 6.65 -8.49
C ILE A 188 21.22 6.31 -7.01
N LEU A 189 22.29 5.71 -6.46
CA LEU A 189 22.30 5.12 -5.11
C LEU A 189 21.75 6.04 -4.02
N LYS A 190 22.15 7.32 -4.02
CA LYS A 190 21.68 8.31 -3.04
C LYS A 190 20.14 8.49 -3.06
N ASP A 191 19.54 8.42 -4.24
CA ASP A 191 18.10 8.59 -4.41
C ASP A 191 17.33 7.29 -4.15
N VAL A 192 17.93 6.12 -4.44
CA VAL A 192 17.40 4.82 -4.00
C VAL A 192 17.38 4.75 -2.47
N GLU A 193 18.45 5.17 -1.80
CA GLU A 193 18.52 5.25 -0.33
C GLU A 193 17.50 6.23 0.24
N LEU A 194 17.37 7.41 -0.38
CA LEU A 194 16.38 8.41 0.04
C LEU A 194 14.96 7.85 -0.10
N LEU A 195 14.65 7.19 -1.21
CA LEU A 195 13.34 6.59 -1.44
C LEU A 195 13.02 5.51 -0.41
N LYS A 196 14.00 4.65 -0.06
CA LYS A 196 13.83 3.66 1.01
C LYS A 196 13.54 4.33 2.35
N GLN A 197 14.29 5.38 2.71
CA GLN A 197 14.05 6.11 3.95
C GLN A 197 12.66 6.76 3.99
N ILE A 198 12.20 7.35 2.88
CA ILE A 198 10.85 7.91 2.76
C ILE A 198 9.81 6.80 2.95
N THR A 199 10.02 5.63 2.33
CA THR A 199 9.10 4.49 2.41
C THR A 199 9.01 3.95 3.83
N ASP A 200 10.14 3.76 4.51
CA ASP A 200 10.19 3.24 5.88
C ASP A 200 9.57 4.22 6.88
N VAL A 201 9.87 5.52 6.73
CA VAL A 201 9.27 6.56 7.58
C VAL A 201 7.77 6.70 7.32
N SER A 202 7.32 6.54 6.08
CA SER A 202 5.89 6.52 5.76
C SER A 202 5.18 5.38 6.47
N ARG A 203 5.77 4.17 6.44
CA ARG A 203 5.25 3.00 7.17
C ARG A 203 5.20 3.26 8.67
N GLY A 204 6.29 3.73 9.27
CA GLY A 204 6.35 3.99 10.71
C GLY A 204 5.40 5.09 11.18
N ALA A 205 5.19 6.14 10.39
CA ALA A 205 4.26 7.20 10.73
C ALA A 205 2.79 6.73 10.69
N VAL A 206 2.41 5.93 9.68
CA VAL A 206 1.07 5.32 9.59
C VAL A 206 0.87 4.26 10.68
N ASP A 207 1.89 3.45 10.98
CA ASP A 207 1.84 2.48 12.07
C ASP A 207 1.64 3.16 13.43
N ALA A 208 2.42 4.19 13.76
CA ALA A 208 2.27 4.98 14.98
C ALA A 208 0.87 5.61 15.10
N PHE A 209 0.30 6.05 13.97
CA PHE A 209 -1.06 6.55 13.90
C PHE A 209 -2.10 5.47 14.23
N VAL A 210 -2.01 4.31 13.58
CA VAL A 210 -2.95 3.20 13.78
C VAL A 210 -2.86 2.64 15.20
N GLN A 211 -1.65 2.41 15.72
CA GLN A 211 -1.45 1.94 17.09
C GLN A 211 -2.14 2.85 18.10
N ARG A 212 -2.02 4.17 17.95
CA ARG A 212 -2.66 5.14 18.85
C ARG A 212 -4.19 5.19 18.69
N SER A 213 -4.69 4.83 17.51
CA SER A 213 -6.12 4.81 17.17
C SER A 213 -6.84 3.51 17.58
N THR A 214 -6.10 2.54 18.13
CA THR A 214 -6.63 1.24 18.57
C THR A 214 -6.67 1.09 20.09
N ASN A 215 -7.60 0.29 20.62
CA ASN A 215 -7.54 -0.18 22.02
C ASN A 215 -6.65 -1.43 22.15
N SER A 216 -6.47 -1.88 23.40
CA SER A 216 -5.79 -3.13 23.75
C SER A 216 -6.40 -4.41 23.13
N LYS A 217 -7.56 -4.31 22.46
CA LYS A 217 -8.20 -5.41 21.73
C LYS A 217 -8.05 -5.29 20.20
N GLY A 218 -7.26 -4.34 19.70
CA GLY A 218 -7.03 -4.12 18.27
C GLY A 218 -8.22 -3.50 17.53
N GLN A 219 -9.27 -3.08 18.25
CA GLN A 219 -10.44 -2.44 17.67
C GLN A 219 -10.19 -0.94 17.56
N VAL A 220 -10.66 -0.34 16.46
CA VAL A 220 -10.65 1.11 16.27
C VAL A 220 -11.55 1.73 17.33
N VAL A 221 -10.98 2.50 18.25
CA VAL A 221 -11.76 3.24 19.25
C VAL A 221 -12.12 4.56 18.65
N ASP A 222 -13.42 4.92 18.74
CA ASP A 222 -14.03 6.11 18.17
C ASP A 222 -13.05 7.25 17.89
N VAL A 223 -12.59 7.23 16.65
CA VAL A 223 -11.65 8.19 16.10
C VAL A 223 -12.35 9.54 16.05
N SER A 224 -13.68 9.65 15.93
CA SER A 224 -14.36 10.96 15.98
C SER A 224 -14.19 11.66 17.34
N GLY A 225 -14.39 10.94 18.45
CA GLY A 225 -14.28 11.48 19.81
C GLY A 225 -12.84 11.70 20.27
N LYS A 226 -11.91 10.83 19.85
CA LYS A 226 -10.49 11.00 20.15
C LYS A 226 -9.74 11.89 19.17
N LEU A 227 -10.01 11.84 17.86
CA LEU A 227 -9.45 12.82 16.92
C LEU A 227 -9.98 14.21 17.25
N SER A 228 -11.26 14.42 17.58
CA SER A 228 -11.71 15.75 18.04
C SER A 228 -10.99 16.21 19.32
N SER A 229 -10.66 15.29 20.24
CA SER A 229 -9.80 15.59 21.41
C SER A 229 -8.30 15.74 21.08
N ILE A 230 -7.82 15.23 19.93
CA ILE A 230 -6.46 15.44 19.38
C ILE A 230 -6.42 16.76 18.57
N LEU A 231 -7.53 17.15 17.96
CA LEU A 231 -7.76 18.39 17.18
C LEU A 231 -7.96 19.63 18.07
N GLY A 232 -8.30 19.44 19.35
CA GLY A 232 -8.44 20.50 20.35
C GLY A 232 -7.20 20.63 21.23
N PHE A 233 -6.32 21.59 20.92
CA PHE A 233 -5.26 22.15 21.76
C PHE A 233 -4.70 21.23 22.88
N GLY A 234 -3.65 20.48 22.52
CA GLY A 234 -2.62 20.06 23.47
C GLY A 234 -2.59 18.58 23.82
N LEU A 235 -2.22 17.72 22.88
CA LEU A 235 -1.52 16.43 23.10
C LEU A 235 -0.79 16.04 21.79
N ASN A 236 0.40 15.45 21.90
CA ASN A 236 1.31 15.16 20.77
C ASN A 236 0.66 14.27 19.69
N GLU A 237 0.62 14.77 18.45
CA GLU A 237 0.25 14.01 17.25
C GLU A 237 1.24 12.84 17.06
N PRO A 238 0.80 11.57 17.05
CA PRO A 238 1.70 10.41 17.11
C PRO A 238 2.63 10.32 15.89
N TRP A 239 2.13 10.68 14.70
CA TRP A 239 2.94 10.74 13.49
C TRP A 239 3.99 11.87 13.59
N VAL A 240 3.67 13.03 14.18
CA VAL A 240 4.65 14.12 14.38
C VAL A 240 5.71 13.73 15.41
N GLN A 241 5.30 13.05 16.48
CA GLN A 241 6.24 12.51 17.47
C GLN A 241 7.19 11.50 16.84
N TYR A 242 6.67 10.56 16.06
CA TYR A 242 7.49 9.61 15.31
C TYR A 242 8.47 10.33 14.35
N LEU A 243 7.98 11.31 13.58
CA LEU A 243 8.80 12.06 12.64
C LEU A 243 9.89 12.90 13.34
N SER A 244 9.70 13.29 14.60
CA SER A 244 10.69 14.07 15.36
C SER A 244 12.01 13.32 15.61
N GLU A 245 11.97 11.99 15.56
CA GLU A 245 13.16 11.12 15.70
C GLU A 245 13.82 10.82 14.34
N THR A 246 13.28 11.38 13.25
CA THR A 246 13.76 11.16 11.88
C THR A 246 14.33 12.44 11.28
N LYS A 247 15.02 12.32 10.15
CA LYS A 247 15.49 13.49 9.38
C LYS A 247 14.35 14.36 8.81
N PHE A 248 13.11 13.85 8.82
CA PHE A 248 11.92 14.51 8.28
C PHE A 248 11.13 15.30 9.34
N TYR A 249 11.74 15.61 10.48
CA TYR A 249 11.12 16.34 11.60
C TYR A 249 10.52 17.71 11.23
N ARG A 250 10.90 18.29 10.08
CA ARG A 250 10.38 19.57 9.54
C ARG A 250 9.24 19.40 8.55
N ALA A 251 8.64 18.22 8.44
CA ALA A 251 7.47 17.98 7.60
C ALA A 251 6.35 18.98 7.90
N ASP A 252 5.68 19.44 6.84
CA ASP A 252 4.60 20.42 6.94
C ASP A 252 3.45 19.85 7.78
N ARG A 253 3.23 20.44 8.95
CA ARG A 253 2.26 19.95 9.94
C ARG A 253 0.83 20.08 9.44
N GLU A 254 0.51 21.09 8.64
CA GLU A 254 -0.84 21.28 8.12
C GLU A 254 -1.16 20.23 7.04
N LYS A 255 -0.22 19.99 6.11
CA LYS A 255 -0.36 18.91 5.13
C LYS A 255 -0.50 17.54 5.81
N LEU A 256 0.31 17.28 6.85
CA LEU A 256 0.21 16.05 7.64
C LEU A 256 -1.16 15.91 8.31
N ARG A 257 -1.68 16.97 8.94
CA ARG A 257 -3.00 16.93 9.59
C ARG A 257 -4.11 16.56 8.61
N VAL A 258 -4.13 17.22 7.45
CA VAL A 258 -5.11 16.95 6.39
C VAL A 258 -5.02 15.49 5.94
N LEU A 259 -3.81 14.99 5.69
CA LEU A 259 -3.60 13.59 5.29
C LEU A 259 -4.04 12.60 6.38
N PHE A 260 -3.60 12.78 7.63
CA PHE A 260 -3.90 11.82 8.70
C PHE A 260 -5.37 11.85 9.14
N GLN A 261 -6.07 12.98 8.98
CA GLN A 261 -7.52 13.04 9.11
C GLN A 261 -8.19 12.13 8.06
N PHE A 262 -7.79 12.27 6.80
CA PHE A 262 -8.29 11.43 5.71
C PHE A 262 -7.99 9.93 5.93
N LEU A 263 -6.79 9.60 6.39
CA LEU A 263 -6.42 8.22 6.72
C LEU A 263 -7.25 7.67 7.89
N GLY A 264 -7.62 8.50 8.86
CA GLY A 264 -8.52 8.11 9.95
C GLY A 264 -9.92 7.77 9.48
N ASP A 265 -10.43 8.49 8.49
CA ASP A 265 -11.72 8.17 7.88
C ASP A 265 -11.62 6.91 7.02
N CYS A 266 -10.55 6.74 6.24
CA CYS A 266 -10.30 5.51 5.50
C CYS A 266 -10.19 4.28 6.43
N LEU A 267 -9.49 4.40 7.55
CA LEU A 267 -9.33 3.31 8.52
C LEU A 267 -10.68 2.79 9.01
N LYS A 268 -11.61 3.68 9.36
CA LYS A 268 -12.98 3.30 9.78
C LYS A 268 -13.70 2.48 8.71
N LEU A 269 -13.52 2.85 7.43
CA LEU A 269 -14.18 2.18 6.32
C LEU A 269 -13.54 0.81 6.00
N VAL A 270 -12.21 0.70 6.14
CA VAL A 270 -11.48 -0.56 5.91
C VAL A 270 -11.88 -1.63 6.93
N VAL A 271 -12.06 -1.26 8.19
CA VAL A 271 -12.40 -2.20 9.28
C VAL A 271 -13.90 -2.40 9.49
N ALA A 272 -14.75 -1.81 8.64
CA ALA A 272 -16.19 -1.90 8.77
C ALA A 272 -16.71 -3.30 8.45
N ASP A 273 -17.57 -3.85 9.31
CA ASP A 273 -18.19 -5.16 9.12
C ASP A 273 -19.63 -5.04 8.60
N ASN A 274 -19.78 -4.92 7.28
CA ASN A 274 -21.08 -4.74 6.64
C ASN A 274 -21.49 -5.94 5.77
N GLU A 275 -20.57 -6.84 5.44
CA GLU A 275 -20.73 -7.81 4.35
C GLU A 275 -21.87 -8.79 4.61
N LEU A 276 -21.94 -9.39 5.81
CA LEU A 276 -23.02 -10.30 6.20
C LEU A 276 -24.34 -9.54 6.44
N GLY A 277 -24.25 -8.31 6.97
CA GLY A 277 -25.40 -7.43 7.18
C GLY A 277 -26.16 -7.16 5.88
N SER A 278 -25.43 -6.89 4.80
CA SER A 278 -26.02 -6.64 3.48
C SER A 278 -26.60 -7.87 2.82
N LEU A 279 -26.00 -9.06 3.02
CA LEU A 279 -26.62 -10.31 2.58
C LEU A 279 -27.95 -10.54 3.29
N LYS A 280 -27.99 -10.32 4.61
CA LYS A 280 -29.23 -10.38 5.37
C LYS A 280 -30.27 -9.40 4.82
N GLN A 281 -29.90 -8.15 4.53
CA GLN A 281 -30.81 -7.18 3.92
C GLN A 281 -31.37 -7.68 2.58
N ALA A 282 -30.52 -8.22 1.70
CA ALA A 282 -30.95 -8.77 0.41
C ALA A 282 -31.95 -9.92 0.59
N LEU A 283 -31.66 -10.85 1.50
CA LEU A 283 -32.53 -12.00 1.79
C LEU A 283 -33.85 -11.61 2.47
N GLU A 284 -33.88 -10.51 3.22
CA GLU A 284 -35.09 -9.91 3.79
C GLU A 284 -35.90 -9.09 2.76
N GLY A 285 -35.48 -9.05 1.49
CA GLY A 285 -36.14 -8.28 0.44
C GLY A 285 -35.97 -6.76 0.59
N LYS A 286 -34.96 -6.32 1.35
CA LYS A 286 -34.65 -4.90 1.56
C LYS A 286 -33.70 -4.37 0.48
N TYR A 287 -33.65 -3.04 0.40
CA TYR A 287 -32.72 -2.34 -0.48
C TYR A 287 -31.29 -2.43 0.06
N VAL A 288 -30.38 -3.04 -0.73
CA VAL A 288 -28.94 -3.02 -0.46
C VAL A 288 -28.33 -1.75 -1.07
N GLU A 289 -27.64 -0.96 -0.25
CA GLU A 289 -27.06 0.31 -0.66
C GLU A 289 -26.06 0.14 -1.82
N PRO A 290 -26.16 0.95 -2.89
CA PRO A 290 -25.20 0.91 -3.99
C PRO A 290 -23.91 1.63 -3.63
N GLY A 291 -22.81 1.27 -4.29
CA GLY A 291 -21.54 1.97 -4.16
C GLY A 291 -20.63 1.73 -5.37
N PRO A 292 -19.60 2.55 -5.56
CA PRO A 292 -18.64 2.33 -6.63
C PRO A 292 -17.81 1.07 -6.34
N GLY A 293 -17.56 0.25 -7.37
CA GLY A 293 -16.50 -0.74 -7.33
C GLY A 293 -15.19 -0.16 -7.90
N GLY A 294 -14.06 -0.76 -7.54
CA GLY A 294 -12.74 -0.33 -7.99
C GLY A 294 -11.63 -0.66 -6.99
N ASP A 295 -10.45 -0.12 -7.24
CA ASP A 295 -9.30 -0.27 -6.35
C ASP A 295 -9.47 0.62 -5.10
N PRO A 296 -9.54 0.06 -3.88
CA PRO A 296 -9.74 0.82 -2.65
C PRO A 296 -8.54 1.69 -2.26
N ILE A 297 -7.33 1.41 -2.78
CA ILE A 297 -6.14 2.25 -2.57
C ILE A 297 -6.26 3.51 -3.42
N ARG A 298 -6.60 3.35 -4.70
CA ARG A 298 -6.77 4.49 -5.62
C ARG A 298 -8.01 5.31 -5.29
N ASN A 299 -9.13 4.64 -5.02
CA ASN A 299 -10.41 5.26 -4.71
C ASN A 299 -11.00 4.70 -3.39
N PRO A 300 -10.69 5.32 -2.24
CA PRO A 300 -11.24 4.87 -0.95
C PRO A 300 -12.76 4.93 -0.84
N LYS A 301 -13.47 5.62 -1.75
CA LYS A 301 -14.95 5.64 -1.79
C LYS A 301 -15.57 4.28 -2.13
N VAL A 302 -14.76 3.32 -2.57
CA VAL A 302 -15.15 1.90 -2.73
C VAL A 302 -15.45 1.25 -1.37
N LEU A 303 -14.88 1.79 -0.30
CA LEU A 303 -15.13 1.36 1.07
C LEU A 303 -16.31 2.14 1.67
N PRO A 304 -17.05 1.59 2.64
CA PRO A 304 -16.92 0.24 3.15
C PRO A 304 -17.52 -0.79 2.18
N THR A 305 -17.14 -2.06 2.33
CA THR A 305 -17.72 -3.16 1.56
C THR A 305 -19.13 -3.50 2.06
N GLY A 306 -19.77 -4.51 1.48
CA GLY A 306 -21.18 -4.81 1.71
C GLY A 306 -22.13 -3.95 0.86
N LYS A 307 -21.66 -3.32 -0.22
CA LYS A 307 -22.50 -2.50 -1.11
C LYS A 307 -22.83 -3.22 -2.41
N ASN A 308 -23.96 -2.89 -3.02
CA ASN A 308 -24.32 -3.39 -4.34
C ASN A 308 -23.51 -2.66 -5.43
N ILE A 309 -22.30 -3.14 -5.73
CA ILE A 309 -21.30 -2.38 -6.49
C ILE A 309 -21.69 -2.07 -7.94
N HIS A 310 -21.23 -0.95 -8.47
CA HIS A 310 -21.39 -0.57 -9.88
C HIS A 310 -20.09 -0.04 -10.49
N ALA A 311 -20.01 -0.08 -11.82
CA ALA A 311 -18.99 0.59 -12.61
C ALA A 311 -19.36 2.05 -12.90
#